data_AF-A0A949AJQ2-F1
#
_entry.id   AF-A0A949AJQ2-F1
#
_cell.length_a   1.000
_cell.length_b   1.000
_cell.length_c   1.000
_cell.angle_alpha   90.00
_cell.angle_beta   90.00
_cell.angle_gamma   90.00
#
_symmetry.space_group_name_H-M   'P 1'
#
loop_
_entity.id
_entity.type
_entity.pdbx_description
1 polymer ?
#
loop_
_entity_poly.entity_id
_entity_poly.type
_entity_poly.pdbx_seq_one_letter_code
_entity_poly.pdbx_strand_id
1 'polypeptide(L)'
;METKMEEKEEIEKIKCALFKAKNESIEKIAKFINETKNIKQKSRLAERLMKEAKELLSCQQFNERRLECQICQKISELRRKTADLIIKPR
;
A
#
# COMPACT_ATOMS: atom_id res chain seq x y z
N MET A 1 -16.24 -9.55 -8.71
CA MET A 1 -16.21 -9.57 -7.22
C MET A 1 -15.08 -10.47 -6.71
N GLU A 2 -14.48 -11.30 -7.57
CA GLU A 2 -13.44 -12.29 -7.26
C GLU A 2 -12.08 -11.68 -6.91
N THR A 3 -11.66 -10.60 -7.60
CA THR A 3 -10.33 -10.00 -7.43
C THR A 3 -10.03 -9.42 -6.03
N LYS A 4 -11.06 -9.02 -5.25
CA LYS A 4 -10.87 -8.46 -3.91
C LYS A 4 -10.64 -9.52 -2.82
N MET A 5 -11.09 -10.75 -3.04
CA MET A 5 -10.93 -11.85 -2.07
C MET A 5 -9.54 -12.48 -2.17
N GLU A 6 -9.05 -12.71 -3.39
CA GLU A 6 -7.75 -13.34 -3.63
C GLU A 6 -6.57 -12.46 -3.15
N GLU A 7 -6.65 -11.14 -3.38
CA GLU A 7 -5.60 -10.20 -2.97
C GLU A 7 -5.48 -10.11 -1.44
N LYS A 8 -6.59 -10.27 -0.71
CA LYS A 8 -6.60 -10.23 0.75
C LYS A 8 -6.01 -11.50 1.36
N GLU A 9 -6.30 -12.67 0.79
CA GLU A 9 -5.71 -13.95 1.23
C GLU A 9 -4.18 -14.02 1.02
N GLU A 10 -3.65 -13.44 -0.06
CA GLU A 10 -2.20 -13.42 -0.29
C GLU A 10 -1.47 -12.45 0.64
N ILE A 11 -2.10 -11.31 0.97
CA ILE A 11 -1.58 -10.35 1.95
C ILE A 11 -1.52 -10.96 3.35
N GLU A 12 -2.55 -11.72 3.75
CA GLU A 12 -2.61 -12.38 5.06
C GLU A 12 -1.52 -13.46 5.23
N LYS A 13 -1.00 -14.00 4.13
CA LYS A 13 0.11 -14.98 4.12
C LYS A 13 1.49 -14.34 4.33
N ILE A 14 1.65 -13.02 4.20
CA ILE A 14 2.93 -12.34 4.43
C ILE A 14 3.20 -12.28 5.94
N LYS A 15 4.26 -12.95 6.39
CA LYS A 15 4.65 -13.02 7.81
C LYS A 15 5.63 -11.92 8.21
N CYS A 16 6.19 -11.20 7.25
CA CYS A 16 7.12 -10.09 7.50
C CYS A 16 6.52 -9.03 8.45
N ALA A 17 7.16 -8.84 9.61
CA ALA A 17 6.69 -7.90 10.63
C ALA A 17 6.66 -6.44 10.12
N LEU A 18 7.66 -6.04 9.33
CA LEU A 18 7.70 -4.71 8.71
C LEU A 18 6.49 -4.50 7.81
N PHE A 19 6.18 -5.48 6.95
CA PHE A 19 5.00 -5.42 6.09
C PHE A 19 3.73 -5.33 6.92
N LYS A 20 3.54 -6.18 7.94
CA LYS A 20 2.33 -6.16 8.79
C LYS A 20 2.09 -4.81 9.46
N ALA A 21 3.13 -4.25 10.09
CA ALA A 21 3.04 -2.94 10.75
C ALA A 21 2.65 -1.82 9.77
N LYS A 22 3.24 -1.84 8.56
CA LYS A 22 2.93 -0.85 7.51
C LYS A 22 1.58 -1.08 6.85
N ASN A 23 1.17 -2.33 6.68
CA ASN A 23 -0.09 -2.70 6.07
C ASN A 23 -1.28 -2.15 6.87
N GLU A 24 -1.23 -2.25 8.20
CA GLU A 24 -2.28 -1.69 9.06
C GLU A 24 -2.39 -0.16 8.92
N SER A 25 -1.25 0.55 8.86
CA SER A 25 -1.23 2.00 8.60
C SER A 25 -1.82 2.33 7.23
N ILE A 26 -1.40 1.59 6.20
CA ILE A 26 -1.86 1.77 4.82
C ILE A 26 -3.36 1.54 4.69
N GLU A 27 -3.91 0.49 5.31
CA GLU A 27 -5.35 0.20 5.28
C GLU A 27 -6.16 1.32 5.93
N LYS A 28 -5.70 1.84 7.06
CA LYS A 28 -6.31 3.01 7.72
C LYS A 28 -6.30 4.23 6.80
N ILE A 29 -5.16 4.55 6.18
CA ILE A 29 -5.04 5.68 5.25
C ILE A 29 -5.96 5.49 4.05
N ALA A 30 -5.99 4.30 3.44
CA ALA A 30 -6.83 4.00 2.29
C ALA A 30 -8.32 4.14 2.61
N LYS A 31 -8.75 3.69 3.80
CA LYS A 31 -10.11 3.91 4.30
C LYS A 31 -10.44 5.40 4.38
N PHE A 32 -9.56 6.20 5.00
CA PHE A 32 -9.77 7.65 5.10
C PHE A 32 -9.80 8.35 3.74
N ILE A 33 -8.98 7.94 2.77
CA ILE A 33 -9.02 8.48 1.40
C ILE A 33 -10.40 8.26 0.76
N ASN A 34 -10.97 7.07 0.93
CA ASN A 34 -12.26 6.72 0.35
C ASN A 34 -13.42 7.48 1.01
N GLU A 35 -13.35 7.73 2.31
CA GLU A 35 -14.39 8.43 3.08
C GLU A 35 -14.32 9.95 2.96
N THR A 36 -13.12 10.50 2.71
CA THR A 36 -12.91 11.94 2.62
C THR A 36 -13.56 12.50 1.37
N LYS A 37 -14.38 13.56 1.46
CA LYS A 37 -14.94 14.24 0.26
C LYS A 37 -14.05 15.37 -0.26
N ASN A 38 -13.24 15.96 0.61
CA ASN A 38 -12.40 17.11 0.28
C ASN A 38 -11.12 16.68 -0.49
N ILE A 39 -10.94 17.22 -1.69
CA ILE A 39 -9.83 16.87 -2.59
C ILE A 39 -8.45 17.22 -1.99
N LYS A 40 -8.33 18.37 -1.30
CA LYS A 40 -7.07 18.76 -0.66
C LYS A 40 -6.70 17.81 0.47
N GLN A 41 -7.69 17.38 1.27
CA GLN A 41 -7.47 16.39 2.32
C GLN A 41 -7.15 15.01 1.74
N LYS A 42 -7.83 14.58 0.66
CA LYS A 42 -7.47 13.35 -0.07
C LYS A 42 -6.03 13.37 -0.55
N SER A 43 -5.58 14.49 -1.11
CA SER A 43 -4.20 14.64 -1.61
C SER A 43 -3.18 14.47 -0.47
N ARG A 44 -3.42 15.08 0.69
CA ARG A 44 -2.56 14.91 1.88
C ARG A 44 -2.54 13.48 2.41
N LEU A 45 -3.69 12.80 2.40
CA LEU A 45 -3.76 11.39 2.79
C LEU A 45 -3.03 10.51 1.77
N ALA A 46 -3.14 10.81 0.48
CA ALA A 46 -2.42 10.11 -0.57
C ALA A 46 -0.89 10.33 -0.48
N GLU A 47 -0.41 11.51 -0.09
CA GLU A 47 1.01 11.73 0.21
C GLU A 47 1.50 10.82 1.33
N ARG A 48 0.70 10.64 2.39
CA ARG A 48 1.01 9.68 3.47
C ARG A 48 1.03 8.25 2.96
N LEU A 49 0.03 7.84 2.16
CA LEU A 49 0.00 6.53 1.52
C LEU A 49 1.25 6.28 0.67
N MET A 50 1.66 7.29 -0.11
CA MET A 50 2.87 7.23 -0.94
C MET A 50 4.12 7.04 -0.09
N LYS A 51 4.23 7.73 1.05
CA LYS A 51 5.35 7.61 1.97
C LYS A 51 5.45 6.19 2.54
N GLU A 52 4.37 5.65 3.08
CA GLU A 52 4.34 4.29 3.63
C GLU A 52 4.70 3.23 2.58
N ALA A 53 4.19 3.39 1.35
CA ALA A 53 4.51 2.51 0.24
C ALA A 53 6.00 2.59 -0.16
N LYS A 54 6.57 3.79 -0.19
CA LYS A 54 8.00 3.99 -0.50
C LYS A 54 8.90 3.34 0.54
N GLU A 55 8.55 3.41 1.82
CA GLU A 55 9.33 2.77 2.89
C GLU A 55 9.40 1.25 2.69
N LEU A 56 8.29 0.60 2.33
CA LEU A 56 8.26 -0.83 2.00
C LEU A 56 9.08 -1.15 0.74
N LEU A 57 9.03 -0.29 -0.28
CA LEU A 57 9.84 -0.45 -1.50
C LEU A 57 11.34 -0.27 -1.25
N SER A 58 11.71 0.52 -0.24
CA SER A 58 13.11 0.73 0.17
C SER A 58 13.60 -0.28 1.23
N CYS A 59 12.87 -1.37 1.45
CA CYS A 59 13.21 -2.37 2.46
C CYS A 59 14.60 -2.97 2.20
N GLN A 60 15.53 -2.74 3.14
CA GLN A 60 16.91 -3.24 3.06
C GLN A 60 17.01 -4.76 3.22
N GLN A 61 15.95 -5.40 3.70
CA GLN A 61 15.86 -6.85 3.91
C GLN A 61 15.12 -7.56 2.75
N PHE A 62 14.86 -6.85 1.65
CA PHE A 62 14.22 -7.46 0.48
C PHE A 62 15.05 -8.63 -0.04
N ASN A 63 14.35 -9.73 -0.35
CA ASN A 63 14.96 -10.93 -0.91
C ASN A 63 14.14 -11.41 -2.10
N GLU A 64 14.70 -11.26 -3.30
CA GLU A 64 14.04 -11.63 -4.56
C GLU A 64 13.67 -13.13 -4.66
N ARG A 65 14.33 -14.01 -3.90
CA ARG A 65 14.03 -15.45 -3.89
C ARG A 65 12.86 -15.80 -2.97
N ARG A 66 12.38 -14.86 -2.15
CA ARG A 66 11.24 -15.06 -1.25
C ARG A 66 9.97 -14.51 -1.87
N LEU A 67 8.99 -15.39 -2.09
CA LEU A 67 7.70 -15.01 -2.65
C LEU A 67 7.01 -13.88 -1.86
N GLU A 68 7.04 -13.94 -0.52
CA GLU A 68 6.49 -12.88 0.34
C GLU A 68 7.09 -11.50 0.05
N CYS A 69 8.40 -11.41 -0.22
CA CYS A 69 9.07 -10.16 -0.55
C CYS A 69 8.62 -9.66 -1.93
N GLN A 70 8.48 -10.54 -2.92
CA GLN A 70 7.97 -10.18 -4.24
C GLN A 70 6.53 -9.64 -4.17
N ILE A 71 5.66 -10.32 -3.42
CA ILE A 71 4.26 -9.87 -3.23
C ILE A 71 4.24 -8.52 -2.51
N CYS A 72 5.00 -8.37 -1.43
CA CYS A 72 5.14 -7.10 -0.71
C CYS A 72 5.57 -5.96 -1.65
N GLN A 73 6.57 -6.20 -2.50
CA GLN A 73 7.05 -5.21 -3.47
C GLN A 73 5.95 -4.84 -4.47
N LYS A 74 5.32 -5.82 -5.13
CA LYS A 74 4.25 -5.58 -6.12
C LYS A 74 3.10 -4.76 -5.52
N ILE A 75 2.62 -5.15 -4.34
CA ILE A 75 1.52 -4.46 -3.67
C ILE A 75 1.93 -3.03 -3.27
N SER A 76 3.16 -2.85 -2.80
CA SER A 76 3.68 -1.52 -2.45
C SER A 76 3.82 -0.62 -3.69
N GLU A 77 4.21 -1.17 -4.84
CA GLU A 77 4.21 -0.44 -6.10
C GLU A 77 2.82 -0.01 -6.54
N LEU A 78 1.83 -0.90 -6.45
CA LEU A 78 0.43 -0.58 -6.76
C LEU A 78 -0.06 0.56 -5.87
N ARG A 79 0.19 0.48 -4.55
CA ARG A 79 -0.18 1.53 -3.58
C ARG A 79 0.48 2.87 -3.91
N ARG A 80 1.75 2.87 -4.28
CA ARG A 80 2.48 4.08 -4.71
C ARG A 80 1.84 4.69 -5.96
N LYS A 81 1.53 3.88 -6.97
CA LYS A 81 0.89 4.34 -8.22
C LYS A 81 -0.50 4.92 -7.95
N THR A 82 -1.30 4.24 -7.12
CA THR A 82 -2.63 4.74 -6.70
C THR A 82 -2.51 6.08 -5.97
N ALA A 83 -1.56 6.22 -5.07
CA ALA A 83 -1.32 7.50 -4.39
C ALA A 83 -0.95 8.62 -5.37
N ASP A 84 -0.09 8.35 -6.34
CA ASP A 84 0.32 9.32 -7.37
C ASP A 84 -0.89 9.81 -8.20
N LEU A 85 -1.79 8.90 -8.58
CA LEU A 85 -3.04 9.24 -9.29
C LEU A 85 -3.97 10.15 -8.48
N ILE A 86 -3.99 9.99 -7.15
CA ILE A 86 -4.83 10.83 -6.27
C ILE A 86 -4.19 12.21 -6.06
N ILE A 87 -2.85 12.29 -5.96
CA ILE A 87 -2.12 13.55 -5.77
C ILE A 87 -2.14 14.40 -7.04
N LYS A 88 -1.98 13.77 -8.20
CA LYS A 88 -1.97 14.42 -9.52
C LYS A 88 -3.13 13.88 -10.36
N PRO A 89 -4.37 14.25 -10.04
CA PRO A 89 -5.50 13.90 -10.89
C PRO A 89 -5.26 14.49 -12.28
N ARG A 90 -5.18 13.62 -13.29
CA ARG A 90 -5.12 14.00 -14.70
C ARG A 90 -6.51 14.26 -15.24
#